data_AF-A0A3Q7YS41-F1
#
_entry.id   AF-A0A3Q7YS41-F1
#
_cell.length_a   1.000
_cell.length_b   1.000
_cell.length_c   1.000
_cell.angle_alpha   90.00
_cell.angle_beta   90.00
_cell.angle_gamma   90.00
#
_symmetry.space_group_name_H-M   'P 1'
#
loop_
_entity.id
_entity.type
_entity.pdbx_description
1 polymer ?
#
loop_
_entity_poly.entity_id
_entity_poly.type
_entity_poly.pdbx_seq_one_letter_code
_entity_poly.pdbx_strand_id
1 'polypeptide(L)'
;LFTYYLWIKAVKTGTIFWSAMSALAYFYMVSSWGGYVFLINLIPLHVLALMITGRFSHRIYIAYSTLYCVGTILSMQISFVGFQPIQSSEHMLALGTFGLCQIHAFVDYLRSRIPKDHFDLLFKTLVSSVLTVVFVVGTLLTLTGKVSPWTGRFYSLLDPSYAKNHIPIIASVSEH
;
A
#
# COMPACT_ATOMS: atom_id res chain seq x y z
N LEU A 1 -10.77 -18.61 1.84
CA LEU A 1 -9.80 -19.72 1.63
C LEU A 1 -9.34 -19.85 0.19
N PHE A 2 -10.25 -19.97 -0.78
CA PHE A 2 -9.88 -20.11 -2.20
C PHE A 2 -9.00 -18.96 -2.72
N THR A 3 -9.30 -17.71 -2.34
CA THR A 3 -8.46 -16.54 -2.68
C THR A 3 -7.02 -16.67 -2.18
N TYR A 4 -6.82 -17.20 -0.97
CA TYR A 4 -5.47 -17.44 -0.41
C TYR A 4 -4.73 -18.55 -1.16
N TYR A 5 -5.41 -19.63 -1.50
CA TYR A 5 -4.81 -20.70 -2.31
C TYR A 5 -4.30 -20.15 -3.66
N LEU A 6 -5.15 -19.38 -4.36
CA LEU A 6 -4.79 -18.77 -5.64
C LEU A 6 -3.68 -17.74 -5.49
N TRP A 7 -3.68 -16.94 -4.42
CA TRP A 7 -2.62 -16.00 -4.12
C TRP A 7 -1.27 -16.71 -3.92
N ILE A 8 -1.22 -17.74 -3.06
CA ILE A 8 0.01 -18.51 -2.82
C ILE A 8 0.49 -19.17 -4.12
N LYS A 9 -0.43 -19.69 -4.93
CA LYS A 9 -0.11 -20.28 -6.22
C LYS A 9 0.43 -19.24 -7.21
N ALA A 10 -0.14 -18.03 -7.24
CA ALA A 10 0.32 -16.92 -8.05
C ALA A 10 1.72 -16.47 -7.65
N VAL A 11 2.01 -16.36 -6.35
CA VAL A 11 3.35 -16.00 -5.85
C VAL A 11 4.39 -17.06 -6.19
N LYS A 12 4.05 -18.35 -6.07
CA LYS A 12 4.97 -19.46 -6.40
C LYS A 12 5.29 -19.55 -7.89
N THR A 13 4.27 -19.40 -8.74
CA THR A 13 4.40 -19.54 -10.20
C THR A 13 4.89 -18.26 -10.88
N GLY A 14 4.48 -17.08 -10.40
CA GLY A 14 4.81 -15.78 -10.98
C GLY A 14 4.08 -15.47 -12.28
N THR A 15 2.97 -16.14 -12.59
CA THR A 15 2.20 -15.88 -13.83
C THR A 15 1.03 -14.94 -13.62
N ILE A 16 0.72 -14.16 -14.64
CA ILE A 16 -0.40 -13.22 -14.66
C ILE A 16 -1.73 -13.97 -14.54
N PHE A 17 -1.85 -15.15 -15.16
CA PHE A 17 -3.07 -15.96 -15.14
C PHE A 17 -3.53 -16.30 -13.72
N TRP A 18 -2.66 -16.83 -12.86
CA TRP A 18 -3.03 -17.16 -11.48
C TRP A 18 -3.34 -15.92 -10.65
N SER A 19 -2.70 -14.80 -10.98
CA SER A 19 -2.94 -13.50 -10.32
C SER A 19 -4.30 -12.92 -10.69
N ALA A 20 -4.70 -13.01 -11.97
CA ALA A 20 -6.02 -12.62 -12.44
C ALA A 20 -7.13 -13.52 -11.85
N MET A 21 -6.90 -14.83 -11.78
CA MET A 21 -7.82 -15.74 -11.11
C MET A 21 -7.96 -15.43 -9.61
N SER A 22 -6.84 -15.06 -8.95
CA SER A 22 -6.88 -14.60 -7.55
C SER A 22 -7.68 -13.29 -7.41
N ALA A 23 -7.55 -12.35 -8.35
CA ALA A 23 -8.34 -11.13 -8.38
C ALA A 23 -9.84 -11.40 -8.61
N LEU A 24 -10.21 -12.35 -9.47
CA LEU A 24 -11.60 -12.78 -9.65
C LEU A 24 -12.17 -13.44 -8.38
N ALA A 25 -11.37 -14.29 -7.71
CA ALA A 25 -11.75 -14.86 -6.42
C ALA A 25 -11.86 -13.80 -5.32
N TYR A 26 -11.04 -12.75 -5.36
CA TYR A 26 -11.17 -11.59 -4.49
C TYR A 26 -12.46 -10.82 -4.78
N PHE A 27 -12.78 -10.55 -6.05
CA PHE A 27 -14.04 -9.91 -6.44
C PHE A 27 -15.26 -10.67 -5.93
N TYR A 28 -15.27 -12.00 -6.09
CA TYR A 28 -16.33 -12.83 -5.52
C TYR A 28 -16.44 -12.65 -4.00
N MET A 29 -15.31 -12.62 -3.29
CA MET A 29 -15.32 -12.37 -1.85
C MET A 29 -15.95 -11.01 -1.50
N VAL A 30 -15.55 -9.94 -2.19
CA VAL A 30 -16.09 -8.58 -2.00
C VAL A 30 -17.61 -8.56 -2.18
N SER A 31 -18.12 -9.30 -3.18
CA SER A 31 -19.57 -9.41 -3.42
C SER A 31 -20.32 -10.23 -2.37
N SER A 32 -19.63 -11.18 -1.72
CA SER A 32 -20.25 -12.13 -0.79
C SER A 32 -20.23 -11.69 0.68
N TRP A 33 -19.16 -11.01 1.13
CA TRP A 33 -18.99 -10.66 2.54
C TRP A 33 -18.02 -9.47 2.73
N GLY A 34 -18.33 -8.61 3.71
CA GLY A 34 -17.52 -7.44 4.10
C GLY A 34 -16.10 -7.77 4.61
N GLY A 35 -15.81 -9.04 4.93
CA GLY A 35 -14.48 -9.51 5.32
C GLY A 35 -13.40 -9.40 4.23
N TYR A 36 -13.72 -8.87 3.04
CA TYR A 36 -12.73 -8.58 1.99
C TYR A 36 -11.67 -7.55 2.42
N VAL A 37 -11.99 -6.68 3.39
CA VAL A 37 -11.05 -5.73 4.00
C VAL A 37 -9.90 -6.46 4.70
N PHE A 38 -10.15 -7.63 5.27
CA PHE A 38 -9.09 -8.45 5.86
C PHE A 38 -8.13 -8.99 4.78
N LEU A 39 -8.66 -9.48 3.65
CA LEU A 39 -7.85 -10.02 2.55
C LEU A 39 -6.92 -8.96 1.96
N ILE A 40 -7.46 -7.77 1.68
CA ILE A 40 -6.72 -6.70 1.03
C ILE A 40 -5.67 -6.08 1.94
N ASN A 41 -5.72 -6.30 3.26
CA ASN A 41 -4.69 -5.89 4.21
C ASN A 41 -3.67 -7.01 4.49
N LEU A 42 -4.09 -8.27 4.51
CA LEU A 42 -3.18 -9.39 4.74
C LEU A 42 -2.23 -9.64 3.55
N ILE A 43 -2.73 -9.51 2.32
CA ILE A 43 -1.92 -9.73 1.10
C ILE A 43 -0.75 -8.74 1.02
N PRO A 44 -0.95 -7.41 1.14
CA PRO A 44 0.16 -6.47 1.16
C PRO A 44 1.06 -6.62 2.38
N LEU A 45 0.53 -6.96 3.56
CA LEU A 45 1.36 -7.23 4.74
C LEU A 45 2.33 -8.39 4.47
N HIS A 46 1.87 -9.45 3.81
CA HIS A 46 2.73 -10.54 3.35
C HIS A 46 3.80 -10.07 2.35
N VAL A 47 3.46 -9.16 1.42
CA VAL A 47 4.42 -8.58 0.47
C VAL A 47 5.46 -7.69 1.20
N LEU A 48 5.04 -6.87 2.16
CA LEU A 48 5.93 -6.06 2.98
C LEU A 48 6.88 -6.94 3.80
N ALA A 49 6.39 -8.03 4.40
CA ALA A 49 7.25 -8.99 5.10
C ALA A 49 8.30 -9.62 4.16
N LEU A 50 7.93 -9.91 2.91
CA LEU A 50 8.87 -10.41 1.90
C LEU A 50 9.91 -9.35 1.49
N MET A 51 9.54 -8.07 1.46
CA MET A 51 10.50 -6.98 1.24
C MET A 51 11.48 -6.84 2.41
N ILE A 52 10.98 -6.82 3.65
CA ILE A 52 11.80 -6.66 4.86
C ILE A 52 12.78 -7.84 5.01
N THR A 53 12.34 -9.06 4.69
CA THR A 53 13.21 -10.25 4.72
C THR A 53 14.17 -10.35 3.54
N GLY A 54 14.15 -9.39 2.61
CA GLY A 54 15.02 -9.37 1.42
C GLY A 54 14.69 -10.44 0.39
N ARG A 55 13.50 -11.05 0.45
CA ARG A 55 13.03 -12.13 -0.45
C ARG A 55 12.12 -11.62 -1.56
N PHE A 56 12.19 -10.32 -1.86
CA PHE A 56 11.43 -9.73 -2.95
C PHE A 56 11.96 -10.21 -4.31
N SER A 57 11.06 -10.58 -5.21
CA SER A 57 11.39 -11.15 -6.52
C SER A 57 10.39 -10.66 -7.56
N HIS A 58 10.76 -10.66 -8.84
CA HIS A 58 9.88 -10.31 -9.95
C HIS A 58 8.56 -11.09 -9.95
N ARG A 59 8.55 -12.34 -9.43
CA ARG A 59 7.31 -13.14 -9.31
C ARG A 59 6.29 -12.48 -8.37
N ILE A 60 6.76 -11.97 -7.23
CA ILE A 60 5.92 -11.30 -6.25
C ILE A 60 5.43 -9.96 -6.81
N TYR A 61 6.31 -9.22 -7.48
CA TYR A 61 5.95 -7.97 -8.15
C TYR A 61 4.82 -8.14 -9.16
N ILE A 62 4.92 -9.12 -10.07
CA ILE A 62 3.90 -9.42 -11.08
C ILE A 62 2.60 -9.85 -10.39
N ALA A 63 2.69 -10.75 -9.41
CA ALA A 63 1.52 -11.28 -8.73
C ALA A 63 0.74 -10.19 -7.98
N TYR A 64 1.44 -9.39 -7.19
CA TYR A 64 0.83 -8.33 -6.39
C TYR A 64 0.29 -7.19 -7.25
N SER A 65 1.06 -6.71 -8.23
CA SER A 65 0.64 -5.60 -9.10
C SER A 65 -0.59 -5.96 -9.91
N THR A 66 -0.64 -7.18 -10.45
CA THR A 66 -1.81 -7.66 -11.21
C THR A 66 -3.03 -7.78 -10.28
N LEU A 67 -2.87 -8.39 -9.11
CA LEU A 67 -3.96 -8.57 -8.15
C LEU A 67 -4.52 -7.23 -7.69
N TYR A 68 -3.65 -6.28 -7.36
CA TYR A 68 -4.05 -4.96 -6.88
C TYR A 68 -4.80 -4.18 -7.96
N CYS A 69 -4.26 -4.07 -9.18
CA CYS A 69 -4.92 -3.32 -10.25
C CYS A 69 -6.27 -3.94 -10.65
N VAL A 70 -6.28 -5.24 -10.93
CA VAL A 70 -7.51 -5.93 -11.38
C VAL A 70 -8.51 -6.03 -10.23
N GLY A 71 -8.06 -6.39 -9.03
CA GLY A 71 -8.91 -6.55 -7.86
C GLY A 71 -9.57 -5.25 -7.40
N THR A 72 -8.84 -4.14 -7.43
CA THR A 72 -9.38 -2.81 -7.08
C THR A 72 -10.40 -2.31 -8.11
N ILE A 73 -10.14 -2.49 -9.41
CA ILE A 73 -11.10 -2.10 -10.44
C ILE A 73 -12.39 -2.93 -10.34
N LEU A 74 -12.26 -4.23 -10.10
CA LEU A 74 -13.40 -5.13 -9.94
C LEU A 74 -14.18 -4.82 -8.66
N SER A 75 -13.52 -4.54 -7.53
CA SER A 75 -14.22 -4.24 -6.28
C SER A 75 -15.06 -2.96 -6.35
N MET A 76 -14.60 -1.96 -7.12
CA MET A 76 -15.37 -0.73 -7.37
C MET A 76 -16.68 -0.95 -8.15
N GLN A 77 -16.83 -2.07 -8.87
CA GLN A 77 -18.05 -2.36 -9.63
C GLN A 77 -19.25 -2.70 -8.72
N ILE A 78 -19.01 -3.00 -7.45
CA ILE A 78 -20.08 -3.33 -6.50
C ILE A 78 -20.61 -2.02 -5.91
N SER A 79 -21.90 -1.73 -6.14
CA SER A 79 -22.54 -0.46 -5.73
C SER A 79 -22.41 -0.15 -4.24
N PHE A 80 -22.35 -1.18 -3.37
CA PHE A 80 -22.13 -1.01 -1.94
C PHE A 80 -20.71 -0.53 -1.60
N VAL A 81 -19.71 -0.92 -2.39
CA VAL A 81 -18.30 -0.57 -2.19
C VAL A 81 -17.98 0.77 -2.85
N GLY A 82 -18.45 0.97 -4.09
CA GLY A 82 -18.22 2.21 -4.84
C GLY A 82 -16.75 2.66 -4.81
N PHE A 83 -16.50 3.86 -4.30
CA PHE A 83 -15.15 4.47 -4.23
C PHE A 83 -14.42 4.29 -2.89
N GLN A 84 -14.93 3.44 -2.00
CA GLN A 84 -14.29 3.13 -0.71
C GLN A 84 -12.83 2.67 -0.84
N PRO A 85 -12.42 1.88 -1.87
CA PRO A 85 -11.02 1.47 -2.01
C PRO A 85 -10.01 2.61 -2.18
N ILE A 86 -10.47 3.81 -2.59
CA ILE A 86 -9.62 5.00 -2.74
C ILE A 86 -9.78 5.94 -1.55
N GLN A 87 -11.01 6.08 -1.03
CA GLN A 87 -11.33 7.09 -0.01
C GLN A 87 -11.10 6.61 1.42
N SER A 88 -11.24 5.31 1.67
CA SER A 88 -11.14 4.74 3.02
C SER A 88 -9.69 4.46 3.42
N SER A 89 -9.38 4.74 4.68
CA SER A 89 -8.10 4.40 5.29
C SER A 89 -7.83 2.89 5.31
N GLU A 90 -8.88 2.07 5.28
CA GLU A 90 -8.78 0.60 5.34
C GLU A 90 -8.07 -0.02 4.13
N HIS A 91 -8.02 0.69 3.01
CA HIS A 91 -7.37 0.26 1.77
C HIS A 91 -6.00 0.91 1.54
N MET A 92 -5.60 1.85 2.40
CA MET A 92 -4.37 2.62 2.22
C MET A 92 -3.10 1.76 2.34
N LEU A 93 -3.13 0.69 3.14
CA LEU A 93 -2.01 -0.23 3.23
C LEU A 93 -1.74 -0.95 1.89
N ALA A 94 -2.79 -1.31 1.16
CA ALA A 94 -2.66 -1.89 -0.16
C ALA A 94 -2.10 -0.88 -1.18
N LEU A 95 -2.64 0.35 -1.18
CA LEU A 95 -2.14 1.41 -2.06
C LEU A 95 -0.67 1.77 -1.75
N GLY A 96 -0.32 1.91 -0.47
CA GLY A 96 1.04 2.21 -0.04
C GLY A 96 2.03 1.11 -0.40
N THR A 97 1.66 -0.16 -0.18
CA THR A 97 2.51 -1.30 -0.56
C THR A 97 2.67 -1.40 -2.08
N PHE A 98 1.63 -1.06 -2.85
CA PHE A 98 1.72 -0.99 -4.30
C PHE A 98 2.71 0.09 -4.76
N GLY A 99 2.62 1.31 -4.19
CA GLY A 99 3.59 2.37 -4.45
C GLY A 99 5.03 1.94 -4.11
N LEU A 100 5.23 1.29 -2.96
CA LEU A 100 6.54 0.76 -2.57
C LEU A 100 7.04 -0.32 -3.52
N CYS A 101 6.18 -1.22 -4.00
CA CYS A 101 6.56 -2.23 -5.01
C CYS A 101 7.07 -1.58 -6.30
N GLN A 102 6.40 -0.53 -6.77
CA GLN A 102 6.80 0.19 -7.98
C GLN A 102 8.17 0.86 -7.81
N ILE A 103 8.37 1.55 -6.69
CA ILE A 103 9.65 2.21 -6.38
C ILE A 103 10.77 1.18 -6.26
N HIS A 104 10.56 0.09 -5.51
CA HIS A 104 11.57 -0.96 -5.32
C HIS A 104 11.96 -1.60 -6.66
N ALA A 105 10.98 -1.98 -7.48
CA ALA A 105 11.25 -2.59 -8.78
C ALA A 105 11.96 -1.63 -9.74
N PHE A 106 11.61 -0.33 -9.71
CA PHE A 106 12.26 0.70 -10.51
C PHE A 106 13.72 0.93 -10.07
N VAL A 107 13.98 0.98 -8.76
CA VAL A 107 15.33 1.10 -8.20
C VAL A 107 16.19 -0.11 -8.57
N ASP A 108 15.65 -1.32 -8.46
CA ASP A 108 16.35 -2.55 -8.87
C ASP A 108 16.66 -2.55 -10.38
N TYR A 109 15.71 -2.09 -11.20
CA TYR A 109 15.91 -1.94 -12.63
C TYR A 109 17.04 -0.95 -12.95
N LEU A 110 17.03 0.25 -12.34
CA LEU A 110 18.08 1.24 -12.52
C LEU A 110 19.46 0.70 -12.10
N ARG A 111 19.54 0.03 -10.94
CA ARG A 111 20.77 -0.58 -10.45
C ARG A 111 21.31 -1.66 -11.41
N SER A 112 20.44 -2.35 -12.14
CA SER A 112 20.86 -3.36 -13.13
C SER A 112 21.40 -2.78 -14.44
N ARG A 113 21.01 -1.54 -14.79
CA ARG A 113 21.36 -0.89 -16.07
C ARG A 113 22.49 0.13 -15.94
N ILE A 114 22.81 0.56 -14.72
CA ILE A 114 23.77 1.63 -14.44
C ILE A 114 24.96 1.06 -13.66
N PRO A 115 26.21 1.42 -14.00
CA PRO A 115 27.38 1.09 -13.20
C PRO A 115 27.24 1.63 -11.77
N LYS A 116 27.71 0.88 -10.77
CA LYS A 116 27.51 1.19 -9.34
C LYS A 116 27.93 2.62 -8.97
N ASP A 117 29.04 3.09 -9.54
CA ASP A 117 29.57 4.43 -9.27
C ASP A 117 28.61 5.55 -9.73
N HIS A 118 27.96 5.38 -10.88
CA HIS A 118 26.98 6.33 -11.39
C HIS A 118 25.63 6.21 -10.68
N PHE A 119 25.26 5.00 -10.22
CA PHE A 119 24.04 4.78 -9.45
C PHE A 119 24.11 5.48 -8.09
N ASP A 120 25.21 5.35 -7.36
CA ASP A 120 25.38 5.99 -6.05
C ASP A 120 25.40 7.52 -6.17
N LEU A 121 26.02 8.06 -7.23
CA LEU A 121 25.97 9.48 -7.55
C LEU A 121 24.53 9.94 -7.87
N LEU A 122 23.79 9.20 -8.69
CA LEU A 122 22.40 9.50 -9.02
C LEU A 122 21.50 9.44 -7.79
N PHE A 123 21.65 8.42 -6.96
CA PHE A 123 20.85 8.26 -5.75
C PHE A 123 21.13 9.39 -4.75
N LYS A 124 22.40 9.73 -4.55
CA LYS A 124 22.82 10.82 -3.65
C LYS A 124 22.38 12.19 -4.16
N THR A 125 22.47 12.44 -5.47
CA THR A 125 21.99 13.69 -6.07
C THR A 125 20.47 13.79 -6.01
N LEU A 126 19.73 12.71 -6.26
CA LEU A 126 18.28 12.66 -6.14
C LEU A 126 17.84 12.97 -4.71
N VAL A 127 18.37 12.26 -3.71
CA VAL A 127 18.04 12.48 -2.29
C VAL A 127 18.39 13.90 -1.86
N SER A 128 19.58 14.39 -2.22
CA SER A 128 20.01 15.77 -1.94
C SER A 128 19.08 16.81 -2.57
N SER A 129 18.67 16.60 -3.83
CA SER A 129 17.76 17.51 -4.53
C SER A 129 16.38 17.56 -3.88
N VAL A 130 15.81 16.43 -3.49
CA VAL A 130 14.51 16.36 -2.81
C VAL A 130 14.59 17.05 -1.45
N LEU A 131 15.63 16.79 -0.65
CA LEU A 131 15.86 17.48 0.63
C LEU A 131 15.98 18.99 0.44
N THR A 132 16.72 19.42 -0.57
CA THR A 132 16.90 20.85 -0.87
C THR A 132 15.59 21.49 -1.30
N VAL A 133 14.82 20.84 -2.17
CA VAL A 133 13.50 21.34 -2.61
C VAL A 133 12.53 21.40 -1.44
N VAL A 134 12.45 20.36 -0.61
CA VAL A 134 11.59 20.35 0.58
C VAL A 134 11.99 21.43 1.57
N PHE A 135 13.28 21.65 1.78
CA PHE A 135 13.79 22.70 2.66
C PHE A 135 13.50 24.10 2.10
N VAL A 136 13.74 24.35 0.82
CA VAL A 136 13.47 25.64 0.15
C VAL A 136 11.97 25.93 0.10
N VAL A 137 11.16 24.96 -0.30
CA VAL A 137 9.70 25.12 -0.35
C VAL A 137 9.12 25.27 1.06
N GLY A 138 9.59 24.48 2.03
CA GLY A 138 9.18 24.57 3.42
C GLY A 138 9.53 25.91 4.07
N THR A 139 10.72 26.46 3.80
CA THR A 139 11.15 27.79 4.28
C THR A 139 10.38 28.91 3.60
N LEU A 140 10.17 28.85 2.28
CA LEU A 140 9.36 29.85 1.55
C LEU A 140 7.90 29.85 2.03
N LEU A 141 7.32 28.68 2.26
CA LEU A 141 5.94 28.52 2.75
C LEU A 141 5.76 28.99 4.21
N THR A 142 6.78 28.82 5.05
CA THR A 142 6.76 29.36 6.43
C THR A 142 6.96 30.87 6.45
N LEU A 143 7.85 31.42 5.62
CA LEU A 143 8.06 32.87 5.50
C LEU A 143 6.85 33.60 4.88
N THR A 144 6.13 32.97 3.95
CA THR A 144 4.92 33.55 3.34
C THR A 144 3.66 33.40 4.20
N GLY A 145 3.75 32.77 5.39
CA GLY A 145 2.64 32.66 6.34
C GLY A 145 1.44 31.84 5.85
N LYS A 146 1.56 31.14 4.71
CA LYS A 146 0.48 30.33 4.11
C LYS A 146 0.38 28.92 4.68
N VAL A 147 1.36 28.48 5.47
CA VAL A 147 1.36 27.17 6.13
C VAL A 147 1.13 27.34 7.62
N SER A 148 -0.03 26.87 8.09
CA SER A 148 -0.28 26.67 9.52
C SER A 148 0.70 25.64 10.07
N PRO A 149 1.17 25.76 11.33
CA PRO A 149 1.98 24.72 11.96
C PRO A 149 1.25 23.37 11.95
N TRP A 150 2.04 22.29 12.05
CA TRP A 150 1.62 20.89 11.98
C TRP A 150 0.25 20.65 12.61
N THR A 151 -0.73 20.26 11.79
CA THR A 151 -2.11 19.99 12.22
C THR A 151 -2.18 18.86 13.25
N GLY A 152 -3.03 19.00 14.28
CA GLY A 152 -3.21 18.04 15.39
C GLY A 152 -3.51 16.58 15.01
N ARG A 153 -3.81 16.29 13.74
CA ARG A 153 -3.90 14.93 13.18
C ARG A 153 -2.57 14.16 13.17
N PHE A 154 -1.43 14.85 13.14
CA PHE A 154 -0.11 14.21 13.33
C PHE A 154 0.16 13.84 14.80
N TYR A 155 -0.44 14.56 15.76
CA TYR A 155 -0.35 14.25 17.19
C TYR A 155 -1.23 13.06 17.59
N SER A 156 -2.39 12.85 16.94
CA SER A 156 -3.25 11.68 17.20
C SER A 156 -2.69 10.35 16.69
N LEU A 157 -1.62 10.36 15.89
CA LEU A 157 -0.86 9.16 15.52
C LEU A 157 0.20 8.78 16.58
N LEU A 158 0.56 9.72 17.47
CA LEU A 158 1.52 9.51 18.56
C LEU A 158 0.84 9.16 19.90
N ASP A 159 -0.44 9.49 20.06
CA ASP A 159 -1.21 9.22 21.28
C ASP A 159 -2.45 8.32 21.00
N PRO A 160 -2.38 7.01 21.31
CA PRO A 160 -3.46 6.05 21.07
C PRO A 160 -4.67 6.22 22.01
N SER A 161 -4.66 7.20 22.91
CA SER A 161 -5.67 7.40 23.94
C SER A 161 -6.99 8.02 23.43
N TYR A 162 -7.01 8.58 22.22
CA TYR A 162 -8.17 9.33 21.70
C TYR A 162 -9.35 8.43 21.29
N ALA A 163 -9.08 7.19 20.83
CA ALA A 163 -10.12 6.26 20.34
C ALA A 163 -10.94 5.62 21.47
N LYS A 164 -10.38 5.47 22.67
CA LYS A 164 -11.03 4.81 23.81
C LYS A 164 -12.17 5.63 24.44
N ASN A 165 -12.14 6.94 24.32
CA ASN A 165 -13.02 7.83 25.08
C ASN A 165 -14.32 8.25 24.35
N HIS A 166 -14.44 8.03 23.03
CA HIS A 166 -15.51 8.64 22.23
C HIS A 166 -16.52 7.68 21.59
N ILE A 167 -16.34 6.35 21.70
CA ILE A 167 -17.27 5.38 21.08
C ILE A 167 -17.64 4.24 22.06
N PRO A 168 -18.55 4.49 23.02
CA PRO A 168 -18.98 3.49 24.00
C PRO A 168 -19.87 2.37 23.43
N ILE A 169 -20.23 2.41 22.14
CA ILE A 169 -21.09 1.40 21.49
C ILE A 169 -20.30 0.15 21.04
N ILE A 170 -18.98 0.26 20.86
CA ILE A 170 -18.13 -0.87 20.45
C ILE A 170 -17.84 -1.83 21.61
N ALA A 171 -17.99 -1.38 22.87
CA ALA A 171 -17.75 -2.20 24.06
C ALA A 171 -18.96 -3.03 24.52
N SER A 172 -20.12 -2.92 23.87
CA SER A 172 -21.36 -3.58 24.31
C SER A 172 -21.79 -4.77 23.44
N VAL A 173 -20.98 -5.17 22.46
CA VAL A 173 -21.24 -6.36 21.63
C VAL A 173 -20.31 -7.46 22.13
N SER A 174 -20.88 -8.60 22.54
CA SER A 174 -20.19 -9.74 23.15
C SER A 174 -19.21 -10.49 22.23
N GLU A 175 -18.90 -9.95 21.04
CA GLU A 175 -17.92 -10.48 20.08
C GLU A 175 -16.66 -9.60 19.94
N HIS A 176 -16.58 -8.48 20.67
CA HIS A 176 -15.41 -7.60 20.75
C HIS A 176 -14.67 -7.73 22.07
#